data_AF-A0A529ZUB4-F1
#
_entry.id   AF-A0A529ZUB4-F1
#
_cell.length_a   1.000
_cell.length_b   1.000
_cell.length_c   1.000
_cell.angle_alpha   90.00
_cell.angle_beta   90.00
_cell.angle_gamma   90.00
#
_symmetry.space_group_name_H-M   'P 1'
#
loop_
_entity.id
_entity.type
_entity.pdbx_description
1 polymer ?
#
loop_
_entity_poly.entity_id
_entity_poly.type
_entity_poly.pdbx_seq_one_letter_code
_entity_poly.pdbx_strand_id
1 'polypeptide(L)'
;IYTALIAENARDDPPAEPFLLSLSPEYGPARLWLRDPGSADQQLAITFVTRCAEAFGLTGRWGFQWANIASNPVVDGFSGGAHLLDLSTGRTLEWMSTGRWLTERLGGVR
;
A
#
# COMPACT_ATOMS: atom_id res chain seq x y z
N ILE A 1 16.69 1.69 2.54
CA ILE A 1 15.40 2.33 2.17
C ILE A 1 14.30 1.95 3.15
N TYR A 2 13.88 0.67 3.23
CA TYR A 2 12.77 0.27 4.10
C TYR A 2 13.00 0.60 5.58
N THR A 3 14.14 0.24 6.15
CA THR A 3 14.48 0.53 7.56
C THR A 3 14.42 2.02 7.88
N ALA A 4 14.84 2.88 6.95
CA ALA A 4 14.78 4.33 7.12
C ALA A 4 13.33 4.83 7.12
N LEU A 5 12.49 4.33 6.19
CA LEU A 5 11.05 4.62 6.16
C LEU A 5 10.37 4.23 7.49
N ILE A 6 10.69 3.06 8.05
CA ILE A 6 10.11 2.62 9.34
C ILE A 6 10.59 3.49 10.50
N ALA A 7 11.86 3.90 10.50
CA ALA A 7 12.38 4.82 11.52
C ALA A 7 11.79 6.24 11.42
N GLU A 8 11.30 6.64 10.24
CA GLU A 8 10.55 7.89 10.06
C GLU A 8 9.10 7.74 10.53
N ASN A 9 8.41 6.68 10.10
CA ASN A 9 7.04 6.34 10.54
C ASN A 9 6.93 6.22 12.07
N ALA A 10 7.97 5.70 12.73
CA ALA A 10 8.02 5.59 14.19
C ALA A 10 8.02 6.94 14.94
N ARG A 11 8.12 8.07 14.23
CA ARG A 11 8.02 9.42 14.81
C ARG A 11 6.58 9.95 14.82
N ASP A 12 5.67 9.34 14.07
CA ASP A 12 4.25 9.68 14.09
C ASP A 12 3.57 9.09 15.34
N ASP A 13 2.46 9.68 15.77
CA ASP A 13 1.71 9.29 16.98
C ASP A 13 0.19 9.12 16.69
N PRO A 14 -0.34 7.88 16.61
CA PRO A 14 0.40 6.61 16.58
C PRO A 14 1.11 6.39 15.24
N PRO A 15 2.18 5.57 15.19
CA PRO A 15 2.78 5.15 13.93
C PRO A 15 1.79 4.30 13.12
N ALA A 16 1.85 4.40 11.79
CA ALA A 16 1.07 3.51 10.93
C ALA A 16 1.63 2.08 10.98
N GLU A 17 0.76 1.08 10.87
CA GLU A 17 1.17 -0.34 10.88
C GLU A 17 1.93 -0.66 9.59
N PRO A 18 3.20 -1.13 9.65
CA PRO A 18 3.98 -1.40 8.46
C PRO A 18 3.74 -2.80 7.91
N PHE A 19 4.01 -2.97 6.62
CA PHE A 19 4.18 -4.31 6.05
C PHE A 19 5.41 -5.01 6.66
N LEU A 20 5.40 -6.33 6.71
CA LEU A 20 6.55 -7.13 7.11
C LEU A 20 7.36 -7.47 5.86
N LEU A 21 8.56 -6.87 5.76
CA LEU A 21 9.46 -7.07 4.64
C LEU A 21 10.31 -8.33 4.84
N SER A 22 10.34 -9.21 3.85
CA SER A 22 11.23 -10.37 3.82
C SER A 22 11.89 -10.57 2.46
N LEU A 23 13.03 -11.25 2.47
CA LEU A 23 13.64 -11.84 1.28
C LEU A 23 13.18 -13.30 1.20
N SER A 24 12.94 -13.78 -0.01
CA SER A 24 12.61 -15.19 -0.23
C SER A 24 13.68 -15.83 -1.11
N PRO A 25 14.69 -16.50 -0.50
CA PRO A 25 15.82 -17.06 -1.22
C PRO A 25 15.41 -18.05 -2.33
N GLU A 26 14.29 -18.76 -2.12
CA GLU A 26 13.72 -19.73 -3.07
C GLU A 26 13.26 -19.11 -4.40
N TYR A 27 12.94 -17.80 -4.44
CA TYR A 27 12.55 -17.09 -5.66
C TYR A 27 13.64 -16.14 -6.17
N GLY A 28 14.86 -16.30 -5.68
CA GLY A 28 16.04 -15.54 -6.08
C GLY A 28 16.34 -14.33 -5.19
N PRO A 29 17.59 -13.86 -5.19
CA PRO A 29 18.10 -12.86 -4.23
C PRO A 29 17.50 -11.46 -4.43
N ALA A 30 16.81 -11.22 -5.55
CA ALA A 30 16.25 -9.91 -5.91
C ALA A 30 14.74 -9.81 -5.70
N ARG A 31 14.09 -10.79 -5.03
CA ARG A 31 12.65 -10.73 -4.74
C ARG A 31 12.40 -10.37 -3.28
N LEU A 32 11.80 -9.20 -3.10
CA LEU A 32 11.27 -8.71 -1.83
C LEU A 32 9.80 -9.06 -1.71
N TRP A 33 9.39 -9.45 -0.52
CA TRP A 33 8.00 -9.70 -0.16
C TRP A 33 7.55 -8.71 0.91
N LEU A 34 6.40 -8.09 0.69
CA LEU A 34 5.70 -7.26 1.68
C LEU A 34 4.49 -8.04 2.15
N ARG A 35 4.49 -8.46 3.42
CA ARG A 35 3.38 -9.20 4.02
C ARG A 35 2.60 -8.30 4.97
N ASP A 36 1.29 -8.21 4.78
CA ASP A 36 0.41 -7.51 5.72
C ASP A 36 0.33 -8.31 7.05
N PRO A 37 0.57 -7.68 8.23
CA PRO A 37 0.29 -8.29 9.53
C PRO A 37 -1.21 -8.28 9.91
N GLY A 38 -2.06 -7.61 9.14
CA GLY A 38 -3.53 -7.60 9.28
C GLY A 38 -4.16 -6.20 9.17
N SER A 39 -3.36 -5.15 9.24
CA SER A 39 -3.82 -3.76 9.19
C SER A 39 -2.79 -2.81 8.60
N ALA A 40 -1.88 -3.32 7.76
CA ALA A 40 -0.81 -2.48 7.19
C ALA A 40 -1.37 -1.31 6.37
N ASP A 41 -0.76 -0.15 6.55
CA ASP A 41 -1.11 1.05 5.79
C ASP A 41 -0.53 0.97 4.37
N GLN A 42 -1.42 1.08 3.38
CA GLN A 42 -1.10 1.03 1.96
C GLN A 42 -0.14 2.15 1.53
N GLN A 43 -0.15 3.30 2.21
CA GLN A 43 0.75 4.43 1.92
C GLN A 43 2.21 4.10 2.23
N LEU A 44 2.49 3.23 3.21
CA LEU A 44 3.87 2.81 3.48
C LEU A 44 4.43 1.96 2.33
N ALA A 45 3.62 1.10 1.73
CA ALA A 45 4.03 0.33 0.54
C ALA A 45 4.28 1.23 -0.67
N ILE A 46 3.37 2.19 -0.93
CA ILE A 46 3.52 3.19 -1.99
C ILE A 46 4.80 4.00 -1.79
N THR A 47 5.03 4.52 -0.59
CA THR A 47 6.21 5.32 -0.25
C THR A 47 7.49 4.52 -0.42
N PHE A 48 7.51 3.26 0.03
CA PHE A 48 8.66 2.38 -0.13
C PHE A 48 9.01 2.15 -1.60
N VAL A 49 8.01 1.82 -2.43
CA VAL A 49 8.23 1.56 -3.86
C VAL A 49 8.66 2.81 -4.61
N THR A 50 8.09 3.97 -4.30
CA THR A 50 8.51 5.25 -4.89
C THR A 50 9.97 5.58 -4.55
N ARG A 51 10.39 5.39 -3.28
CA ARG A 51 11.81 5.58 -2.89
C ARG A 51 12.75 4.58 -3.56
N CYS A 52 12.31 3.33 -3.72
CA CYS A 52 13.07 2.34 -4.49
C CYS A 52 13.19 2.75 -5.96
N ALA A 53 12.13 3.27 -6.56
CA ALA A 53 12.14 3.72 -7.94
C ALA A 53 13.12 4.87 -8.15
N GLU A 54 13.11 5.85 -7.27
CA GLU A 54 14.07 6.95 -7.27
C GLU A 54 15.51 6.44 -7.08
N ALA A 55 15.76 5.61 -6.06
CA ALA A 55 17.11 5.16 -5.72
C ALA A 55 17.74 4.22 -6.78
N PHE A 56 16.91 3.45 -7.48
CA PHE A 56 17.38 2.44 -8.44
C PHE A 56 17.05 2.78 -9.90
N GLY A 57 16.46 3.95 -10.17
CA GLY A 57 16.07 4.35 -11.52
C GLY A 57 15.02 3.43 -12.14
N LEU A 58 14.07 2.92 -11.34
CA LEU A 58 13.02 2.05 -11.84
C LEU A 58 12.05 2.84 -12.71
N THR A 59 11.57 2.22 -13.79
CA THR A 59 10.66 2.85 -14.75
C THR A 59 9.47 1.93 -15.03
N GLY A 60 8.46 2.46 -15.72
CA GLY A 60 7.25 1.74 -16.06
C GLY A 60 6.17 1.86 -14.98
N ARG A 61 5.14 1.03 -15.11
CA ARG A 61 3.98 1.04 -14.21
C ARG A 61 4.14 0.00 -13.12
N TRP A 62 3.77 0.38 -11.91
CA TRP A 62 3.65 -0.54 -10.78
C TRP A 62 2.33 -0.31 -10.07
N GLY A 63 1.72 -1.37 -9.57
CA GLY A 63 0.50 -1.26 -8.81
C GLY A 63 0.22 -2.49 -7.97
N PHE A 64 -0.75 -2.37 -7.10
CA PHE A 64 -1.20 -3.43 -6.23
C PHE A 64 -2.68 -3.25 -5.89
N GLN A 65 -3.28 -4.34 -5.44
CA GLN A 65 -4.64 -4.40 -4.92
C GLN A 65 -4.58 -4.76 -3.44
N TRP A 66 -5.57 -4.30 -2.68
CA TRP A 66 -5.74 -4.69 -1.29
C TRP A 66 -7.22 -4.90 -0.97
N ALA A 67 -7.46 -5.67 0.07
CA ALA A 67 -8.77 -5.86 0.66
C ALA A 67 -8.61 -5.77 2.19
N ASN A 68 -9.54 -5.09 2.84
CA ASN A 68 -9.63 -5.04 4.29
C ASN A 68 -10.93 -5.73 4.70
N ILE A 69 -10.84 -6.59 5.71
CA ILE A 69 -11.97 -7.33 6.26
C ILE A 69 -12.01 -7.04 7.75
N ALA A 70 -13.14 -6.56 8.25
CA ALA A 70 -13.33 -6.31 9.66
C ALA A 70 -13.22 -7.62 10.46
N SER A 71 -12.47 -7.59 11.56
CA SER A 71 -12.31 -8.74 12.45
C SER A 71 -13.60 -9.13 13.19
N ASN A 72 -14.56 -8.20 13.27
CA ASN A 72 -15.89 -8.40 13.87
C ASN A 72 -16.97 -7.97 12.87
N PRO A 73 -18.19 -8.56 12.94
CA PRO A 73 -19.32 -8.11 12.12
C PRO A 73 -19.65 -6.64 12.40
N VAL A 74 -19.45 -5.79 11.41
CA VAL A 74 -19.79 -4.37 11.44
C VAL A 74 -20.40 -3.96 10.10
N VAL A 75 -21.30 -2.98 10.12
CA VAL A 75 -21.79 -2.34 8.90
C VAL A 75 -20.59 -1.75 8.16
N ASP A 76 -20.54 -1.94 6.83
CA ASP A 76 -19.42 -1.51 5.97
C ASP A 76 -18.04 -2.11 6.36
N GLY A 77 -18.04 -3.30 6.97
CA GLY A 77 -16.81 -3.99 7.38
C GLY A 77 -15.93 -4.55 6.26
N PHE A 78 -16.32 -4.41 5.00
CA PHE A 78 -15.51 -4.78 3.84
C PHE A 78 -15.05 -3.53 3.12
N SER A 79 -13.75 -3.43 2.87
CA SER A 79 -13.18 -2.38 2.03
C SER A 79 -11.97 -2.90 1.28
N GLY A 80 -11.25 -2.00 0.60
CA GLY A 80 -10.17 -2.37 -0.29
C GLY A 80 -10.04 -1.39 -1.43
N GLY A 81 -9.17 -1.71 -2.37
CA GLY A 81 -8.92 -0.85 -3.51
C GLY A 81 -7.76 -1.32 -4.36
N ALA A 82 -7.34 -0.43 -5.26
CA ALA A 82 -6.17 -0.61 -6.09
C ALA A 82 -5.46 0.72 -6.28
N HIS A 83 -4.15 0.68 -6.47
CA HIS A 83 -3.33 1.85 -6.72
C HIS A 83 -2.36 1.57 -7.87
N LEU A 84 -2.23 2.53 -8.79
CA LEU A 84 -1.36 2.48 -9.95
C LEU A 84 -0.42 3.69 -9.95
N LEU A 85 0.89 3.43 -10.04
CA LEU A 85 1.96 4.41 -10.06
C LEU A 85 2.71 4.38 -11.39
N ASP A 86 3.18 5.55 -11.81
CA ASP A 86 4.31 5.69 -12.72
C ASP A 86 5.60 5.75 -11.89
N LEU A 87 6.45 4.73 -12.04
CA LEU A 87 7.72 4.65 -11.30
C LEU A 87 8.73 5.70 -11.75
N SER A 88 8.66 6.16 -13.00
CA SER A 88 9.62 7.15 -13.52
C SER A 88 9.41 8.53 -12.92
N THR A 89 8.16 8.85 -12.55
CA THR A 89 7.81 10.16 -11.96
C THR A 89 7.37 10.08 -10.50
N GLY A 90 7.18 8.86 -9.97
CA GLY A 90 6.58 8.64 -8.64
C GLY A 90 5.11 9.07 -8.53
N ARG A 91 4.41 9.29 -9.65
CA ARG A 91 3.04 9.85 -9.65
C ARG A 91 1.99 8.76 -9.62
N THR A 92 0.94 8.96 -8.84
CA THR A 92 -0.32 8.19 -8.97
C THR A 92 -0.92 8.45 -10.34
N LEU A 93 -1.09 7.38 -11.11
CA LEU A 93 -1.82 7.38 -12.38
C LEU A 93 -3.32 7.20 -12.14
N GLU A 94 -3.66 6.25 -11.27
CA GLU A 94 -5.05 5.95 -10.91
C GLU A 94 -5.09 5.30 -9.52
N TRP A 95 -6.19 5.51 -8.81
CA TRP A 95 -6.49 4.78 -7.58
C TRP A 95 -8.00 4.60 -7.44
N MET A 96 -8.41 3.55 -6.75
CA MET A 96 -9.80 3.33 -6.40
C MET A 96 -9.93 2.88 -4.95
N SER A 97 -11.02 3.30 -4.31
CA SER A 97 -11.53 2.72 -3.07
C SER A 97 -12.85 2.04 -3.38
N THR A 98 -12.98 0.77 -3.01
CA THR A 98 -14.21 -0.02 -3.22
C THR A 98 -15.38 0.55 -2.45
N GLY A 99 -15.17 0.99 -1.21
CA GLY A 99 -16.18 1.64 -0.38
C GLY A 99 -16.63 2.97 -0.97
N ARG A 100 -15.69 3.85 -1.36
CA ARG A 100 -16.00 5.12 -2.02
C ARG A 100 -16.80 4.89 -3.30
N TRP A 101 -16.33 3.98 -4.16
CA TRP A 101 -16.98 3.64 -5.42
C TRP A 101 -18.42 3.18 -5.18
N LEU A 102 -18.66 2.33 -4.18
CA LEU A 102 -20.00 1.84 -3.88
C LEU A 102 -20.92 2.97 -3.39
N THR A 103 -20.44 3.77 -2.43
CA THR A 103 -21.18 4.91 -1.86
C THR A 103 -21.61 5.91 -2.93
N GLU A 104 -20.71 6.25 -3.86
CA GLU A 104 -21.02 7.15 -4.98
C GLU A 104 -22.13 6.58 -5.88
N ARG A 105 -22.19 5.26 -6.09
CA ARG A 105 -23.23 4.61 -6.92
C ARG A 105 -24.57 4.45 -6.24
N LEU A 106 -24.59 4.45 -4.90
CA LEU A 106 -25.81 4.41 -4.11
C LEU A 106 -26.40 5.81 -3.88
N GLY A 107 -25.76 6.88 -4.37
CA GLY A 107 -26.23 8.26 -4.20
C GLY A 107 -25.96 8.85 -2.82
N GLY A 108 -25.07 8.21 -2.04
CA GLY A 108 -24.68 8.66 -0.71
C GLY A 108 -23.59 9.71 -0.75
N VAL A 109 -23.91 10.94 -1.14
CA VAL A 109 -23.10 12.12 -0.80
C VAL A 109 -23.99 13.06 0.00
N ARG A 110 -23.76 13.12 1.30
CA ARG A 110 -24.12 14.29 2.11
C ARG A 110 -22.85 14.86 2.69
#